data_AF-A0A1N6KAE5-F1
#
_entry.id   AF-A0A1N6KAE5-F1
#
_cell.length_a   1.000
_cell.length_b   1.000
_cell.length_c   1.000
_cell.angle_alpha   90.00
_cell.angle_beta   90.00
_cell.angle_gamma   90.00
#
_symmetry.space_group_name_H-M   'P 1'
#
loop_
_entity.id
_entity.type
_entity.pdbx_description
1 polymer ?
#
loop_
_entity_poly.entity_id
_entity_poly.type
_entity_poly.pdbx_seq_one_letter_code
_entity_poly.pdbx_strand_id
1 'polypeptide(L)' 'MYYIKKYSNGWAVHDDVTGAGRLLNENEVARIKNEFPSLADEKVLTVFSDHIRSIQAPRPKFEQEKAFIE' A
#
# COMPACT_ATOMS: atom_id res chain seq x y z
N MET A 1 11.17 2.05 1.64
CA MET A 1 10.23 2.59 2.65
C MET A 1 8.84 2.59 2.03
N TYR A 2 7.82 2.20 2.79
CA TYR A 2 6.44 2.26 2.32
C TYR A 2 5.71 3.42 2.99
N TYR A 3 4.74 4.01 2.29
CA TYR A 3 3.82 4.95 2.88
C TYR A 3 2.38 4.66 2.48
N ILE A 4 1.49 4.75 3.46
CA ILE A 4 0.05 4.54 3.33
C ILE A 4 -0.59 5.91 3.38
N LYS A 5 -1.36 6.28 2.34
CA LYS A 5 -1.98 7.60 2.22
C LYS A 5 -3.48 7.50 2.02
N LYS A 6 -4.24 8.35 2.71
CA LYS A 6 -5.69 8.51 2.55
C LYS A 6 -5.98 9.44 1.38
N TYR A 7 -6.81 8.97 0.47
CA TYR A 7 -7.37 9.70 -0.65
C TYR A 7 -8.88 9.81 -0.50
N SER A 8 -9.51 10.62 -1.33
CA SER A 8 -10.97 10.76 -1.38
C SER A 8 -11.68 9.45 -1.72
N ASN A 9 -11.02 8.55 -2.46
CA ASN A 9 -11.54 7.26 -2.90
C ASN A 9 -11.11 6.07 -2.03
N GLY A 10 -10.33 6.28 -0.97
CA GLY A 10 -9.88 5.22 -0.08
C GLY A 10 -8.42 5.35 0.35
N TRP A 11 -7.83 4.27 0.85
CA TRP A 11 -6.42 4.23 1.22
C TRP A 11 -5.58 3.63 0.10
N ALA A 12 -4.37 4.13 -0.11
CA ALA A 12 -3.40 3.53 -1.01
C ALA A 12 -2.08 3.28 -0.29
N VAL A 13 -1.39 2.22 -0.69
CA VAL A 13 0.00 1.95 -0.30
C VAL A 13 0.92 2.34 -1.44
N HIS A 14 2.03 2.96 -1.11
CA HIS A 14 3.10 3.32 -2.02
C HIS A 14 4.42 2.77 -1.49
N ASP A 15 5.27 2.32 -2.41
CA ASP A 15 6.65 1.98 -2.16
C ASP A 15 7.53 3.09 -2.71
N ASP A 16 8.28 3.72 -1.82
CA ASP A 16 9.21 4.81 -2.13
C ASP A 16 10.42 4.32 -2.95
N VAL A 17 10.80 3.04 -2.81
CA VAL A 17 11.98 2.48 -3.50
C VAL A 17 11.67 2.17 -4.95
N THR A 18 10.55 1.50 -5.20
CA THR A 18 10.15 1.10 -6.56
C THR A 18 9.28 2.15 -7.26
N GLY A 19 8.76 3.14 -6.52
CA GLY A 19 7.75 4.08 -6.99
C GLY A 19 6.38 3.43 -7.26
N ALA A 20 6.22 2.14 -6.93
CA ALA A 20 4.98 1.41 -7.14
C ALA A 20 3.92 1.85 -6.13
N GLY A 21 2.67 1.96 -6.58
CA GLY A 21 1.55 2.30 -5.71
C GLY A 21 0.29 1.58 -6.13
N ARG A 22 -0.54 1.20 -5.15
CA ARG A 22 -1.86 0.62 -5.40
C ARG A 22 -2.87 1.03 -4.35
N LEU A 23 -4.13 1.12 -4.78
CA LEU A 23 -5.26 1.25 -3.87
C LEU A 23 -5.44 -0.04 -3.06
N LEU A 24 -5.85 0.14 -1.81
CA LEU A 24 -6.15 -0.93 -0.88
C LEU A 24 -7.64 -1.20 -0.87
N ASN A 25 -7.99 -2.48 -0.91
CA ASN A 25 -9.38 -2.91 -0.77
C ASN A 25 -9.82 -2.81 0.70
N GLU A 26 -11.13 -2.83 0.97
CA GLU A 26 -11.68 -2.69 2.33
C GLU A 26 -11.09 -3.71 3.33
N ASN A 27 -10.92 -4.97 2.89
CA ASN A 27 -10.28 -6.02 3.69
C ASN A 27 -8.82 -5.67 4.04
N GLU A 28 -8.10 -5.07 3.11
CA GLU A 28 -6.72 -4.65 3.32
C GLU A 28 -6.67 -3.47 4.28
N VAL A 29 -7.57 -2.49 4.10
CA VAL A 29 -7.75 -1.35 5.00
C VAL A 29 -8.01 -1.79 6.43
N ALA A 30 -8.84 -2.80 6.65
CA ALA A 30 -9.07 -3.35 7.99
C ALA A 30 -7.79 -3.94 8.60
N ARG A 31 -6.98 -4.65 7.81
CA ARG A 31 -5.72 -5.24 8.29
C ARG A 31 -4.66 -4.19 8.59
N ILE A 32 -4.43 -3.21 7.70
CA ILE A 32 -3.49 -2.11 7.98
C ILE A 32 -3.95 -1.24 9.16
N LYS A 33 -5.26 -1.04 9.39
CA LYS A 33 -5.74 -0.36 10.60
C LYS A 33 -5.45 -1.14 11.89
N ASN A 34 -5.46 -2.48 11.83
CA ASN A 34 -5.06 -3.32 12.96
C ASN A 34 -3.55 -3.27 13.21
N GLU A 35 -2.72 -3.21 12.16
CA GLU A 35 -1.26 -3.10 12.28
C GLU A 35 -0.81 -1.69 12.68
N PHE A 36 -1.47 -0.66 12.14
CA PHE A 36 -1.20 0.74 12.39
C PHE A 36 -2.44 1.41 12.99
N PRO A 37 -2.65 1.31 14.32
CA PRO A 37 -3.82 1.89 14.99
C PRO A 37 -3.90 3.42 14.81
N SER A 38 -2.81 4.10 14.49
CA SER A 38 -2.79 5.52 14.11
C SER A 38 -3.69 5.83 12.90
N LEU A 39 -3.95 4.87 12.00
CA LEU A 39 -4.87 5.02 10.87
C LEU A 39 -6.35 5.06 11.29
N ALA A 40 -6.67 4.76 12.55
CA ALA A 40 -8.00 4.92 13.11
C ALA A 40 -8.30 6.39 13.45
N ASP A 41 -7.28 7.23 13.63
CA ASP A 41 -7.45 8.67 13.81
C ASP A 41 -7.72 9.33 12.45
N GLU A 42 -8.86 10.02 12.35
CA GLU A 42 -9.27 10.70 11.12
C GLU A 42 -8.34 11.85 10.71
N LYS A 43 -7.53 12.36 11.64
CA LYS A 43 -6.51 13.39 11.38
C LYS A 43 -5.27 12.81 10.70
N VAL A 44 -5.05 11.50 10.81
CA VAL A 44 -3.90 10.84 10.19
C VAL A 44 -4.24 10.55 8.72
N LEU A 45 -3.60 11.30 7.83
CA LEU A 45 -3.77 11.13 6.39
C LEU A 45 -2.64 10.33 5.75
N THR A 46 -1.51 10.17 6.42
CA THR A 46 -0.35 9.46 5.89
C THR A 46 0.43 8.79 7.01
N VAL A 47 0.82 7.53 6.81
CA VAL A 47 1.68 6.77 7.71
C VAL A 47 2.87 6.26 6.92
N PHE A 48 4.08 6.45 7.45
CA PHE A 48 5.32 5.95 6.88
C PHE A 48 5.77 4.72 7.68
N SER A 49 6.20 3.67 7.00
CA SER A 49 6.73 2.47 7.63
C SER A 49 7.75 1.79 6.73
N ASP A 50 8.82 1.26 7.30
CA ASP A 50 9.80 0.48 6.55
C ASP A 50 9.24 -0.86 6.08
N HIS A 51 8.26 -1.40 6.83
CA HIS A 51 7.68 -2.72 6.57
C HIS A 51 6.17 -2.68 6.78
N ILE A 52 5.42 -3.37 5.93
CA ILE A 52 3.99 -3.60 6.11
C ILE A 52 3.77 -5.12 6.00
N ARG A 53 3.29 -5.74 7.08
CA ARG A 53 3.12 -7.20 7.13
C ARG A 53 1.70 -7.64 6.79
N SER A 54 0.74 -6.74 6.94
CA SER A 54 -0.70 -7.02 6.78
C SER A 54 -1.16 -7.22 5.35
N ILE A 55 -0.42 -6.69 4.38
CA ILE A 55 -0.82 -6.62 2.97
C ILE A 55 0.35 -6.95 2.06
N GLN A 56 0.04 -7.35 0.83
CA GLN A 56 1.05 -7.61 -0.19
C GLN A 56 1.66 -6.30 -0.70
N ALA A 57 2.98 -6.28 -0.91
CA ALA A 57 3.67 -5.14 -1.49
C ALA A 57 3.06 -4.77 -2.87
N PRO A 58 3.01 -3.47 -3.21
CA PRO A 58 2.61 -3.06 -4.55
C PRO A 58 3.57 -3.67 -5.57
N ARG A 59 3.03 -4.42 -6.54
CA ARG A 59 3.86 -5.00 -7.60
C ARG A 59 4.39 -3.87 -8.50
N PRO A 60 5.68 -3.85 -8.84
CA PRO A 60 6.19 -2.92 -9.84
C PRO A 60 5.52 -3.18 -11.18
N LYS A 61 5.22 -2.12 -11.94
CA LYS A 61 4.58 -2.21 -13.28
C LYS A 61 5.41 -2.99 -14.32
N PHE A 62 6.66 -3.37 -14.02
CA PHE A 62 7.64 -3.85 -14.99
C PHE A 62 7.71 -5.37 -15.21
N GLU A 63 6.84 -6.19 -14.61
CA GLU A 63 6.90 -7.66 -14.75
C GLU A 63 5.80 -8.31 -15.62
N GLN A 64 5.15 -7.56 -16.52
CA GLN A 64 4.17 -8.16 -17.46
C GLN A 64 4.67 -8.38 -18.89
N GLU A 65 5.94 -8.08 -19.22
CA GLU A 65 6.41 -8.14 -20.62
C GLU A 65 7.49 -9.22 -20.93
N LYS A 66 7.68 -10.22 -20.07
CA LYS A 66 8.64 -11.31 -20.31
C LYS A 66 8.13 -12.73 -20.02
N ALA A 67 6.86 -13.00 -20.30
CA ALA A 67 6.31 -14.34 -20.18
C ALA A 67 5.50 -14.73 -21.42
N PHE A 68 6.07 -14.64 -22.63
CA PHE A 68 5.50 -15.33 -23.79
C PHE A 68 6.45 -15.46 -25.01
N ILE A 69 7.70 -15.90 -24.84
CA ILE A 69 8.45 -16.48 -25.98
C ILE A 69 9.41 -17.55 -25.44
N GLU A 70 9.00 -18.82 -25.47
CA GLU A 70 9.86 -19.98 -25.72
C GLU A 70 9.03 -21.10 -26.35
#